data_AF-A0A453K3W2-F1
#
_entry.id   AF-A0A453K3W2-F1
#
_cell.length_a   1.000
_cell.length_b   1.000
_cell.length_c   1.000
_cell.angle_alpha   90.00
_cell.angle_beta   90.00
_cell.angle_gamma   90.00
#
_symmetry.space_group_name_H-M   'P 1'
#
loop_
_entity.id
_entity.type
_entity.pdbx_description
1 polymer ?
#
loop_
_entity_poly.entity_id
_entity_poly.type
_entity_poly.pdbx_seq_one_letter_code
_entity_poly.pdbx_strand_id
1 'polypeptide(L)' 'AKDITELGTLKEASKLFVPGGAKIYSARTIKVKDQEGIRTYYFYEFRFDRQHVALMA' A
#
# COMPACT_ATOMS: atom_id res chain seq x y z
N ALA A 1 15.45 -5.30 4.30
CA ALA A 1 14.04 -4.93 4.55
C ALA A 1 13.19 -6.17 4.31
N LYS A 2 12.17 -6.43 5.14
CA LYS A 2 11.20 -7.51 4.86
C LYS A 2 10.42 -7.15 3.59
N ASP A 3 10.17 -8.14 2.72
CA ASP A 3 9.36 -7.91 1.52
C ASP A 3 7.93 -7.57 1.94
N ILE A 4 7.31 -6.54 1.33
CA ILE A 4 5.95 -6.11 1.71
C ILE A 4 4.91 -7.22 1.52
N THR A 5 5.19 -8.20 0.67
CA THR A 5 4.36 -9.40 0.48
C THR A 5 4.28 -10.30 1.72
N GLU A 6 5.23 -10.17 2.66
CA GLU A 6 5.15 -10.85 3.97
C GLU A 6 4.03 -10.31 4.85
N LEU A 7 3.52 -9.11 4.57
CA LEU A 7 2.40 -8.48 5.30
C LEU A 7 1.03 -9.02 4.85
N GLY A 8 1.01 -9.97 3.92
CA GLY A 8 -0.20 -10.60 3.41
C GLY A 8 -0.82 -9.82 2.26
N THR A 9 -2.13 -9.96 2.09
CA THR A 9 -2.88 -9.27 1.03
C THR A 9 -2.92 -7.75 1.22
N LEU A 10 -3.28 -7.01 0.16
CA LEU A 10 -3.51 -5.55 0.24
C LEU A 10 -4.46 -5.15 1.39
N LYS A 11 -5.46 -5.99 1.70
CA LYS A 11 -6.44 -5.74 2.79
C LYS A 11 -5.88 -6.02 4.18
N GLU A 12 -4.98 -6.98 4.31
CA GLU A 12 -4.31 -7.27 5.59
C GLU A 12 -3.28 -6.18 5.88
N ALA A 13 -2.43 -5.89 4.90
CA ALA A 13 -1.42 -4.85 4.99
C ALA A 13 -2.03 -3.44 5.16
N SER A 14 -3.20 -3.14 4.59
CA SER A 14 -3.83 -1.81 4.73
C SER A 14 -4.11 -1.45 6.18
N LYS A 15 -4.31 -2.43 7.08
CA LYS A 15 -4.50 -2.19 8.52
C LYS A 15 -3.28 -1.54 9.19
N LEU A 16 -2.10 -1.63 8.57
CA LEU A 16 -0.87 -1.03 9.07
C LEU A 16 -0.62 0.37 8.49
N PHE A 17 -1.07 0.63 7.26
CA PHE A 17 -0.71 1.84 6.51
C PHE A 17 -1.87 2.83 6.30
N VAL A 18 -3.11 2.37 6.41
CA VAL A 18 -4.30 3.19 6.21
C VAL A 18 -5.01 3.40 7.55
N PRO A 19 -5.23 4.66 7.99
CA PRO A 19 -5.95 4.93 9.23
C PRO A 19 -7.36 4.31 9.26
N GLY A 20 -7.78 3.85 10.44
CA GLY A 20 -9.13 3.35 10.66
C GLY A 20 -10.19 4.41 10.30
N GLY A 21 -11.27 3.99 9.63
CA GLY A 21 -12.34 4.89 9.18
C GLY A 21 -12.06 5.64 7.87
N ALA A 22 -10.86 5.50 7.29
CA ALA A 22 -10.57 6.03 5.96
C ALA A 22 -11.42 5.34 4.88
N LYS A 23 -11.83 6.11 3.87
CA LYS A 23 -12.46 5.57 2.66
C LYS A 23 -11.38 5.28 1.62
N ILE A 24 -11.08 4.01 1.40
CA ILE A 24 -10.14 3.58 0.34
C ILE A 24 -10.84 3.69 -1.03
N TYR A 25 -10.19 4.36 -1.97
CA TYR A 25 -10.63 4.49 -3.36
C TYR A 25 -9.88 3.52 -4.28
N SER A 26 -8.58 3.31 -4.03
CA SER A 26 -7.75 2.39 -4.80
C SER A 26 -6.76 1.68 -3.88
N ALA A 27 -6.55 0.39 -4.13
CA ALA A 27 -5.46 -0.38 -3.56
C ALA A 27 -4.88 -1.26 -4.66
N ARG A 28 -3.56 -1.21 -4.88
CA ARG A 28 -2.91 -1.98 -5.95
C ARG A 28 -1.50 -2.43 -5.56
N THR A 29 -1.09 -3.56 -6.10
CA THR A 29 0.28 -4.04 -6.03
C THR A 29 1.05 -3.52 -7.23
N ILE A 30 2.20 -2.90 -6.99
CA ILE A 30 3.11 -2.41 -8.03
C ILE A 30 4.39 -3.22 -7.94
N LYS A 31 4.84 -3.80 -9.06
CA LYS A 31 6.12 -4.50 -9.15
C LYS A 31 7.05 -3.69 -10.03
N VAL A 32 8.19 -3.32 -9.48
CA VAL A 32 9.24 -2.59 -10.21
C VAL A 32 10.42 -3.53 -10.37
N LYS A 33 10.91 -3.66 -11.60
CA LYS A 33 12.09 -4.45 -11.91
C LYS A 33 13.27 -3.51 -12.17
N ASP A 34 14.36 -3.70 -11.47
CA ASP A 34 15.62 -2.97 -11.65
C ASP A 34 16.82 -3.94 -11.75
N GLN A 35 18.04 -3.40 -11.63
CA GLN A 35 19.27 -4.19 -11.68
C GLN A 35 19.45 -5.13 -10.47
N GLU A 36 18.82 -4.84 -9.34
CA GLU A 36 18.93 -5.61 -8.10
C GLU A 36 17.83 -6.67 -7.96
N GLY A 37 16.73 -6.55 -8.71
CA GLY A 37 15.70 -7.60 -8.79
C GLY A 37 14.29 -7.07 -9.07
N ILE A 38 13.28 -7.79 -8.56
CA ILE A 38 11.89 -7.32 -8.57
C ILE A 38 11.55 -6.88 -7.15
N ARG A 39 11.13 -5.62 -7.02
CA ARG A 39 10.63 -5.07 -5.77
C ARG A 39 9.12 -4.87 -5.84
N THR A 40 8.41 -5.36 -4.84
CA THR A 40 6.96 -5.22 -4.73
C THR A 40 6.63 -4.06 -3.79
N TYR A 41 5.61 -3.28 -4.16
CA TYR A 41 5.09 -2.16 -3.37
C TYR A 41 3.58 -2.25 -3.29
N TYR A 42 3.01 -1.82 -2.17
CA TYR A 42 1.58 -1.64 -2.02
C TYR A 42 1.22 -0.17 -2.07
N PHE A 43 0.32 0.16 -2.97
CA PHE A 43 -0.19 1.50 -3.16
C PHE A 43 -1.62 1.60 -2.64
N TYR A 44 -1.90 2.65 -1.88
CA TYR A 44 -3.21 2.97 -1.36
C TYR A 44 -3.58 4.43 -1.67
N GLU A 45 -4.77 4.63 -2.20
CA GLU A 45 -5.40 5.95 -2.36
C GLU A 45 -6.66 5.98 -1.49
N PHE A 46 -6.73 6.92 -0.55
CA PHE A 46 -7.83 6.97 0.41
C PHE A 46 -8.11 8.39 0.90
N ARG A 47 -9.36 8.64 1.31
CA ARG A 47 -9.70 9.84 2.09
C ARG A 47 -9.61 9.56 3.56
N PHE A 48 -8.93 10.43 4.29
CA PHE A 48 -8.98 10.49 5.74
C PHE A 48 -9.28 11.93 6.16
N ASP A 49 -10.31 12.11 6.99
CA ASP A 49 -10.94 13.40 7.26
C ASP A 49 -11.27 14.19 5.97
N ARG A 50 -10.60 15.32 5.76
CA ARG A 50 -10.75 16.23 4.62
C ARG A 50 -9.63 16.08 3.59
N GLN A 51 -8.72 15.14 3.78
CA GLN A 51 -7.55 14.97 2.92
C GLN A 51 -7.68 13.74 2.03
N HIS A 52 -7.23 13.88 0.79
CA HIS A 52 -7.06 12.78 -0.15
C HIS A 52 -5.58 12.41 -0.20
N VAL A 53 -5.25 11.17 0.17
CA VAL A 53 -3.87 10.71 0.36
C VAL A 53 -3.58 9.58 -0.61
N ALA A 54 -2.39 9.62 -1.22
CA ALA A 54 -1.80 8.51 -1.96
C ALA A 54 -0.51 8.08 -1.24
N LEU A 55 -0.43 6.81 -0.85
CA LEU A 55 0.69 6.25 -0.08
C LEU A 55 1.22 5.01 -0.78
N MET A 56 2.55 4.87 -0.79
CA MET A 56 3.27 3.70 -1.29
C MET A 56 4.14 3.15 -0.17
N ALA A 57 3.95 1.87 0.14
CA ALA A 57 4.69 1.13 1.15
C ALA A 57 5.56 0.07 0.49
#